data_AF-A0A084SRN2-F1
#
_entry.id   AF-A0A084SRN2-F1
#
_cell.length_a   1.000
_cell.length_b   1.000
_cell.length_c   1.000
_cell.angle_alpha   90.00
_cell.angle_beta   90.00
_cell.angle_gamma   90.00
#
_symmetry.space_group_name_H-M   'P 1'
#
loop_
_entity.id
_entity.type
_entity.pdbx_description
1 polymer ?
#
loop_
_entity_poly.entity_id
_entity_poly.type
_entity_poly.pdbx_seq_one_letter_code
_entity_poly.pdbx_strand_id
1 'polypeptide(L)'
;MLAGLEPLSLLVGEAASLDTRRPRALLPVELAARLMDGEAREDKARAFAQGLGNVVRALADDFPENIFWDLDFLACRMWNAGGPEEVLGFARRVVTLCRGFGNKSELRFRYAHDFLYGYDWARWVVRQPEKRAAIGPFDLAFFDYLEGRLQTLVELIAENDDKYGKLQGQEFRNPFGFCREPREEAHLHQVLAQADFIPVKAWRFDGDCRWDLPFTDLRTEAARRLGLAREATS
;
A
#
# COMPACT_ATOMS: atom_id res chain seq x y z
N MET A 1 -10.31 18.80 -15.30
CA MET A 1 -9.69 18.21 -14.10
C MET A 1 -9.33 16.74 -14.33
N LEU A 2 -10.30 15.90 -14.73
CA LEU A 2 -10.07 14.48 -15.00
C LEU A 2 -9.08 14.19 -16.16
N ALA A 3 -9.00 15.05 -17.17
CA ALA A 3 -8.06 14.91 -18.29
C ALA A 3 -6.58 14.82 -17.85
N GLY A 4 -6.21 15.39 -16.69
CA GLY A 4 -4.85 15.27 -16.15
C GLY A 4 -4.52 13.89 -15.56
N LEU A 5 -5.54 13.05 -15.33
CA LEU A 5 -5.42 11.70 -14.81
C LEU A 5 -5.43 10.64 -15.91
N GLU A 6 -5.98 10.95 -17.09
CA GLU A 6 -6.05 10.00 -18.22
C GLU A 6 -4.67 9.41 -18.59
N PRO A 7 -3.58 10.21 -18.70
CA PRO A 7 -2.26 9.66 -19.02
C PRO A 7 -1.73 8.69 -17.95
N LEU A 8 -2.22 8.79 -16.70
CA LEU A 8 -1.77 7.92 -15.61
C LEU A 8 -2.30 6.50 -15.74
N SER A 9 -3.34 6.29 -16.55
CA SER A 9 -3.84 4.95 -16.86
C SER A 9 -2.77 4.08 -17.55
N LEU A 10 -1.82 4.71 -18.23
CA LEU A 10 -0.67 4.02 -18.84
C LEU A 10 0.36 3.57 -17.80
N LEU A 11 0.44 4.24 -16.64
CA LEU A 11 1.37 3.90 -15.57
C LEU A 11 0.92 2.70 -14.74
N VAL A 12 -0.39 2.42 -14.72
CA VAL A 12 -0.95 1.31 -13.94
C VAL A 12 -0.97 -0.02 -14.70
N GLY A 13 -0.55 -0.03 -15.98
CA GLY A 13 -0.41 -1.25 -16.79
C GLY A 13 -1.69 -2.09 -16.85
N GLU A 14 -1.58 -3.38 -16.54
CA GLU A 14 -2.73 -4.30 -16.46
C GLU A 14 -3.71 -3.95 -15.34
N ALA A 15 -3.29 -3.10 -14.39
CA ALA A 15 -4.07 -2.66 -13.25
C ALA A 15 -4.74 -3.82 -12.52
N ALA A 16 -3.99 -4.88 -12.18
CA ALA A 16 -4.59 -6.04 -11.53
C ALA A 16 -5.29 -5.66 -10.22
N SER A 17 -6.31 -6.44 -9.85
CA SER A 17 -7.12 -6.24 -8.65
C SER A 17 -7.35 -7.55 -7.92
N LEU A 18 -7.45 -7.49 -6.60
CA LEU A 18 -7.93 -8.61 -5.79
C LEU A 18 -9.46 -8.69 -5.71
N ASP A 19 -10.19 -7.72 -6.27
CA ASP A 19 -11.64 -7.79 -6.38
C ASP A 19 -12.07 -8.72 -7.53
N THR A 20 -12.46 -9.94 -7.18
CA THR A 20 -12.94 -10.96 -8.13
C THR A 20 -14.19 -10.56 -8.92
N ARG A 21 -14.88 -9.48 -8.53
CA ARG A 21 -16.09 -8.98 -9.22
C ARG A 21 -15.76 -8.07 -10.40
N ARG A 22 -14.50 -7.67 -10.57
CA ARG A 22 -14.03 -6.81 -11.67
C ARG A 22 -12.78 -7.40 -12.32
N PRO A 23 -12.60 -7.19 -13.64
CA PRO A 23 -11.44 -7.73 -14.35
C PRO A 23 -10.13 -7.01 -13.99
N ARG A 24 -10.21 -5.76 -13.52
CA ARG A 24 -9.08 -4.91 -13.15
C ARG A 24 -9.48 -3.89 -12.08
N ALA A 25 -8.49 -3.26 -11.46
CA ALA A 25 -8.67 -2.14 -10.55
C ALA A 25 -9.23 -0.92 -11.29
N LEU A 26 -9.85 -0.01 -10.55
CA LEU A 26 -10.29 1.25 -11.12
C LEU A 26 -9.09 2.11 -11.50
N LEU A 27 -9.13 2.66 -12.71
CA LEU A 27 -8.12 3.61 -13.16
C LEU A 27 -8.24 4.91 -12.35
N PRO A 28 -7.16 5.72 -12.29
CA PRO A 28 -7.18 6.98 -11.54
C PRO A 28 -8.34 7.91 -11.96
N VAL A 29 -8.65 7.96 -13.26
CA VAL A 29 -9.78 8.75 -13.79
C VAL A 29 -11.14 8.22 -13.33
N GLU A 30 -11.29 6.89 -13.25
CA GLU A 30 -12.54 6.23 -12.81
C GLU A 30 -12.75 6.41 -11.30
N LEU A 31 -11.68 6.32 -10.51
CA LEU A 31 -11.69 6.61 -9.07
C LEU A 31 -12.13 8.04 -8.81
N ALA A 32 -11.51 9.00 -9.49
CA ALA A 32 -11.85 10.41 -9.36
C ALA A 32 -13.29 10.69 -9.80
N ALA A 33 -13.75 10.13 -10.92
CA ALA A 33 -15.13 10.29 -11.38
C ALA A 33 -16.14 9.77 -10.35
N ARG A 34 -15.90 8.62 -9.71
CA ARG A 34 -16.80 8.05 -8.70
C ARG A 34 -16.84 8.84 -7.39
N LEU A 35 -15.68 9.31 -6.91
CA LEU A 35 -15.59 10.01 -5.62
C LEU A 35 -16.04 11.47 -5.69
N MET A 36 -15.91 12.11 -6.86
CA MET A 36 -16.35 13.48 -7.09
C MET A 36 -17.82 13.59 -7.51
N ASP A 37 -18.51 12.46 -7.75
CA ASP A 37 -19.89 12.49 -8.22
C ASP A 37 -20.79 13.26 -7.25
N GLY A 38 -21.51 14.26 -7.77
CA GLY A 38 -22.36 15.15 -6.97
C GLY A 38 -21.65 16.21 -6.11
N GLU A 39 -20.31 16.34 -6.15
CA GLU A 39 -19.61 17.42 -5.41
C GLU A 39 -19.52 18.70 -6.24
N ALA A 40 -19.97 19.82 -5.65
CA ALA A 40 -19.98 21.13 -6.29
C ALA A 40 -18.69 21.94 -6.06
N ARG A 41 -17.85 21.56 -5.09
CA ARG A 41 -16.60 22.25 -4.77
C ARG A 41 -15.47 21.89 -5.74
N GLU A 42 -15.29 22.75 -6.74
CA GLU A 42 -14.27 22.58 -7.78
C GLU A 42 -12.82 22.61 -7.24
N ASP A 43 -12.56 23.35 -6.17
CA ASP A 43 -11.24 23.46 -5.53
C ASP A 43 -10.81 22.13 -4.88
N LYS A 44 -11.72 21.48 -4.15
CA LYS A 44 -11.48 20.16 -3.55
C LYS A 44 -11.32 19.10 -4.64
N ALA A 45 -12.16 19.11 -5.66
CA ALA A 45 -12.05 18.21 -6.81
C ALA A 45 -10.69 18.34 -7.51
N ARG A 46 -10.21 19.58 -7.71
CA ARG A 46 -8.89 19.85 -8.30
C ARG A 46 -7.75 19.35 -7.40
N ALA A 47 -7.80 19.67 -6.12
CA ALA A 47 -6.82 19.22 -5.13
C ALA A 47 -6.74 17.68 -5.07
N PHE A 48 -7.89 17.00 -5.12
CA PHE A 48 -7.93 15.55 -5.14
C PHE A 48 -7.36 14.96 -6.42
N ALA A 49 -7.72 15.48 -7.60
CA ALA A 49 -7.14 15.01 -8.86
C ALA A 49 -5.62 15.18 -8.88
N GLN A 50 -5.12 16.33 -8.40
CA GLN A 50 -3.70 16.56 -8.25
C GLN A 50 -3.05 15.59 -7.25
N GLY A 51 -3.64 15.42 -6.07
CA GLY A 51 -3.16 14.53 -5.02
C GLY A 51 -3.11 13.08 -5.47
N LEU A 52 -4.19 12.57 -6.05
CA LEU A 52 -4.27 11.21 -6.61
C LEU A 52 -3.21 11.02 -7.70
N GLY A 53 -3.06 12.00 -8.59
CA GLY A 53 -2.04 11.93 -9.63
C GLY A 53 -0.62 11.87 -9.08
N ASN A 54 -0.34 12.57 -7.98
CA ASN A 54 0.97 12.51 -7.32
C ASN A 54 1.20 11.15 -6.65
N VAL A 55 0.18 10.59 -5.99
CA VAL A 55 0.25 9.26 -5.37
C VAL A 55 0.49 8.17 -6.40
N VAL A 56 -0.27 8.16 -7.51
CA VAL A 56 -0.13 7.15 -8.57
C VAL A 56 1.25 7.21 -9.21
N ARG A 57 1.78 8.40 -9.48
CA ARG A 57 3.14 8.56 -9.99
C ARG A 57 4.18 8.04 -9.01
N ALA A 58 4.08 8.40 -7.73
CA ALA A 58 5.00 7.89 -6.72
C ALA A 58 4.96 6.36 -6.62
N LEU A 59 3.76 5.75 -6.64
CA LEU A 59 3.63 4.30 -6.64
C LEU A 59 4.29 3.66 -7.87
N ALA A 60 4.04 4.19 -9.07
CA ALA A 60 4.65 3.67 -10.30
C ALA A 60 6.18 3.84 -10.32
N ASP A 61 6.66 4.98 -9.84
CA ASP A 61 8.07 5.35 -9.86
C ASP A 61 8.90 4.59 -8.81
N ASP A 62 8.34 4.40 -7.61
CA ASP A 62 9.03 3.82 -6.46
C ASP A 62 8.75 2.31 -6.30
N PHE A 63 7.68 1.80 -6.91
CA PHE A 63 7.33 0.37 -6.94
C PHE A 63 6.97 -0.06 -8.38
N PRO A 64 7.97 -0.09 -9.31
CA PRO A 64 7.72 -0.34 -10.73
C PRO A 64 7.15 -1.74 -11.01
N GLU A 65 7.31 -2.67 -10.08
CA GLU A 65 6.78 -4.02 -10.16
C GLU A 65 5.48 -4.20 -9.37
N ASN A 66 4.86 -3.11 -8.89
CA ASN A 66 3.60 -3.18 -8.16
C ASN A 66 2.51 -3.84 -9.02
N ILE A 67 1.93 -4.92 -8.49
CA ILE A 67 1.05 -5.81 -9.24
C ILE A 67 -0.38 -5.30 -9.15
N PHE A 68 -0.84 -5.09 -7.91
CA PHE A 68 -2.21 -4.73 -7.65
C PHE A 68 -2.38 -3.25 -7.40
N TRP A 69 -3.38 -2.66 -8.05
CA TRP A 69 -3.64 -1.21 -8.06
C TRP A 69 -4.95 -0.86 -7.35
N ASP A 70 -5.30 -1.65 -6.33
CA ASP A 70 -6.49 -1.46 -5.50
C ASP A 70 -6.37 -0.21 -4.62
N LEU A 71 -6.58 0.96 -5.22
CA LEU A 71 -6.46 2.26 -4.57
C LEU A 71 -7.80 2.81 -4.04
N ASP A 72 -8.90 2.08 -4.19
CA ASP A 72 -10.26 2.54 -3.87
C ASP A 72 -10.35 3.10 -2.44
N PHE A 73 -9.88 2.34 -1.45
CA PHE A 73 -9.95 2.78 -0.06
C PHE A 73 -9.03 3.96 0.24
N LEU A 74 -7.79 3.93 -0.26
CA LEU A 74 -6.83 5.03 -0.10
C LEU A 74 -7.39 6.33 -0.69
N ALA A 75 -7.94 6.24 -1.90
CA ALA A 75 -8.59 7.34 -2.60
C ALA A 75 -9.81 7.86 -1.80
N CYS A 76 -10.64 6.98 -1.26
CA CYS A 76 -11.74 7.36 -0.37
C CYS A 76 -11.25 8.13 0.86
N ARG A 77 -10.21 7.62 1.55
CA ARG A 77 -9.65 8.26 2.75
C ARG A 77 -9.02 9.61 2.43
N MET A 78 -8.33 9.73 1.30
CA MET A 78 -7.79 11.00 0.82
C MET A 78 -8.89 12.01 0.51
N TRP A 79 -9.94 11.59 -0.20
CA TRP A 79 -11.09 12.46 -0.51
C TRP A 79 -11.79 12.96 0.75
N ASN A 80 -11.89 12.11 1.77
CA ASN A 80 -12.54 12.41 3.04
C ASN A 80 -11.60 13.08 4.07
N ALA A 81 -10.36 13.43 3.70
CA ALA A 81 -9.39 14.05 4.60
C ALA A 81 -9.80 15.47 5.06
N GLY A 82 -10.63 16.16 4.27
CA GLY A 82 -11.10 17.51 4.60
C GLY A 82 -11.32 18.38 3.36
N GLY A 83 -10.81 19.61 3.43
CA GLY A 83 -10.77 20.56 2.33
C GLY A 83 -9.58 20.33 1.40
N PRO A 84 -9.36 21.26 0.44
CA PRO A 84 -8.30 21.14 -0.55
C PRO A 84 -6.89 20.97 0.05
N GLU A 85 -6.58 21.69 1.13
CA GLU A 85 -5.28 21.64 1.79
C GLU A 85 -5.04 20.31 2.50
N GLU A 86 -6.05 19.78 3.20
CA GLU A 86 -5.99 18.50 3.89
C GLU A 86 -5.84 17.35 2.89
N VAL A 87 -6.55 17.40 1.77
CA VAL A 87 -6.43 16.42 0.67
C VAL A 87 -5.00 16.39 0.12
N LEU A 88 -4.43 17.56 -0.17
CA LEU A 88 -3.05 17.66 -0.65
C LEU A 88 -2.04 17.26 0.44
N GLY A 89 -2.31 17.59 1.70
CA GLY A 89 -1.49 17.19 2.85
C GLY A 89 -1.44 15.67 3.00
N PHE A 90 -2.59 15.02 2.92
CA PHE A 90 -2.70 13.56 2.92
C PHE A 90 -1.88 12.96 1.77
N ALA A 91 -2.08 13.44 0.54
CA ALA A 91 -1.36 12.95 -0.62
C ALA A 91 0.16 13.10 -0.48
N ARG A 92 0.63 14.24 0.07
CA ARG A 92 2.05 14.47 0.33
C ARG A 92 2.64 13.43 1.30
N ARG A 93 1.93 13.09 2.39
CA ARG A 93 2.41 12.06 3.33
C ARG A 93 2.52 10.69 2.67
N VAL A 94 1.51 10.29 1.88
CA VAL A 94 1.56 9.04 1.12
C VAL A 94 2.75 9.02 0.15
N VAL A 95 2.99 10.10 -0.58
CA VAL A 95 4.13 10.23 -1.50
C VAL A 95 5.47 10.14 -0.75
N THR A 96 5.60 10.80 0.40
CA THR A 96 6.80 10.72 1.25
C THR A 96 7.07 9.28 1.68
N LEU A 97 6.03 8.56 2.10
CA LEU A 97 6.14 7.14 2.47
C LEU A 97 6.56 6.28 1.27
N CYS A 98 5.94 6.46 0.10
CA CYS A 98 6.30 5.71 -1.11
C CYS A 98 7.80 5.87 -1.44
N ARG A 99 8.30 7.11 -1.44
CA ARG A 99 9.70 7.42 -1.71
C ARG A 99 10.65 6.87 -0.65
N GLY A 100 10.23 6.88 0.61
CA GLY A 100 11.03 6.38 1.72
C GLY A 100 11.16 4.86 1.75
N PHE A 101 10.14 4.14 1.30
CA PHE A 101 10.12 2.67 1.34
C PHE A 101 10.48 2.00 0.01
N GLY A 102 10.26 2.67 -1.13
CA GLY A 102 10.39 2.06 -2.45
C GLY A 102 11.82 1.95 -2.98
N ASN A 103 11.94 1.61 -4.26
CA ASN A 103 13.17 1.17 -4.92
C ASN A 103 14.32 2.18 -4.98
N LYS A 104 14.03 3.48 -4.80
CA LYS A 104 15.02 4.57 -4.79
C LYS A 104 15.55 4.89 -3.39
N SER A 105 14.98 4.29 -2.35
CA SER A 105 15.45 4.43 -0.96
C SER A 105 16.54 3.43 -0.62
N GLU A 106 17.09 3.48 0.59
CA GLU A 106 17.95 2.42 1.13
C GLU A 106 17.17 1.14 1.49
N LEU A 107 15.85 1.25 1.65
CA LEU A 107 15.00 0.11 2.00
C LEU A 107 14.68 -0.77 0.79
N ARG A 108 14.39 -0.16 -0.35
CA ARG A 108 14.13 -0.85 -1.63
C ARG A 108 13.11 -1.98 -1.51
N PHE A 109 11.96 -1.71 -0.91
CA PHE A 109 10.85 -2.64 -0.96
C PHE A 109 10.26 -2.69 -2.37
N ARG A 110 9.92 -3.90 -2.81
CA ARG A 110 9.48 -4.17 -4.19
C ARG A 110 8.03 -3.76 -4.47
N TYR A 111 7.18 -3.81 -3.45
CA TYR A 111 5.74 -3.62 -3.58
C TYR A 111 5.17 -2.73 -2.48
N ALA A 112 4.14 -1.97 -2.79
CA ALA A 112 3.37 -1.18 -1.82
C ALA A 112 2.27 -2.00 -1.11
N HIS A 113 2.14 -3.29 -1.43
CA HIS A 113 1.04 -4.15 -0.98
C HIS A 113 0.90 -4.21 0.55
N ASP A 114 1.99 -4.22 1.32
CA ASP A 114 1.92 -4.30 2.79
C ASP A 114 1.29 -3.05 3.41
N PHE A 115 1.52 -1.90 2.80
CA PHE A 115 0.90 -0.62 3.15
C PHE A 115 -0.57 -0.59 2.67
N LEU A 116 -0.82 -0.87 1.39
CA LEU A 116 -2.17 -0.77 0.80
C LEU A 116 -3.16 -1.77 1.42
N TYR A 117 -2.72 -3.01 1.64
CA TYR A 117 -3.54 -4.07 2.21
C TYR A 117 -3.50 -4.12 3.73
N GLY A 118 -2.84 -3.15 4.37
CA GLY A 118 -2.91 -2.91 5.81
C GLY A 118 -2.23 -3.96 6.67
N TYR A 119 -1.27 -4.72 6.12
CA TYR A 119 -0.47 -5.66 6.92
C TYR A 119 0.36 -4.93 7.98
N ASP A 120 0.95 -3.79 7.62
CA ASP A 120 1.70 -2.98 8.57
C ASP A 120 0.81 -2.33 9.62
N TRP A 121 -0.39 -1.92 9.21
CA TRP A 121 -1.39 -1.37 10.12
C TRP A 121 -1.89 -2.41 11.12
N ALA A 122 -2.35 -3.57 10.66
CA ALA A 122 -2.84 -4.62 11.54
C ALA A 122 -1.77 -5.07 12.54
N ARG A 123 -0.53 -5.26 12.07
CA ARG A 123 0.61 -5.61 12.93
C ARG A 123 0.92 -4.53 13.98
N TRP A 124 0.76 -3.26 13.62
CA TRP A 124 0.95 -2.15 14.54
C TRP A 124 -0.16 -2.05 15.59
N VAL A 125 -1.42 -2.25 15.19
CA VAL A 125 -2.56 -2.24 16.11
C VAL A 125 -2.48 -3.39 17.11
N VAL A 126 -2.22 -4.62 16.64
CA VAL A 126 -2.13 -5.83 17.48
C VAL A 126 -1.12 -5.71 18.62
N ARG A 127 -0.07 -4.90 18.46
CA ARG A 127 0.94 -4.70 19.51
C ARG A 127 0.43 -3.90 20.72
N GLN A 128 -0.58 -3.04 20.54
CA GLN A 128 -1.22 -2.27 21.62
C GLN A 128 -2.70 -2.03 21.29
N PRO A 129 -3.55 -3.07 21.28
CA PRO A 129 -4.93 -2.99 20.79
C PRO A 129 -5.75 -1.93 21.53
N GLU A 130 -5.65 -1.91 22.87
CA GLU A 130 -6.32 -0.96 23.76
C GLU A 130 -6.04 0.52 23.43
N LYS A 131 -4.91 0.85 22.79
CA LYS A 131 -4.58 2.22 22.39
C LYS A 131 -4.84 2.51 20.92
N ARG A 132 -4.84 1.48 20.07
CA ARG A 132 -4.72 1.62 18.61
C ARG A 132 -5.91 1.09 17.82
N ALA A 133 -6.82 0.34 18.45
CA ALA A 133 -7.96 -0.28 17.77
C ALA A 133 -8.88 0.71 17.04
N ALA A 134 -8.96 1.95 17.52
CA ALA A 134 -9.76 3.02 16.91
C ALA A 134 -9.04 3.77 15.78
N ILE A 135 -7.76 3.49 15.54
CA ILE A 135 -6.95 4.19 14.54
C ILE A 135 -6.99 3.38 13.24
N GLY A 136 -7.46 4.00 12.16
CA GLY A 136 -7.52 3.41 10.83
C GLY A 136 -6.17 3.33 10.10
N PRO A 137 -6.07 2.52 9.03
CA PRO A 137 -4.84 2.27 8.26
C PRO A 137 -4.32 3.47 7.47
N PHE A 138 -5.09 4.55 7.39
CA PHE A 138 -4.68 5.80 6.73
C PHE A 138 -4.98 7.03 7.61
N ASP A 139 -5.05 6.84 8.92
CA ASP A 139 -5.19 7.94 9.87
C ASP A 139 -3.82 8.60 10.12
N LEU A 140 -3.83 9.88 10.49
CA LEU A 140 -2.60 10.65 10.74
C LEU A 140 -1.67 9.98 11.76
N ALA A 141 -2.23 9.43 12.84
CA ALA A 141 -1.44 8.75 13.87
C ALA A 141 -0.70 7.50 13.34
N PHE A 142 -1.27 6.81 12.35
CA PHE A 142 -0.58 5.69 11.71
C PHE A 142 0.49 6.18 10.72
N PHE A 143 0.26 7.28 10.01
CA PHE A 143 1.31 7.91 9.19
C PHE A 143 2.50 8.38 10.03
N ASP A 144 2.25 8.99 11.20
CA ASP A 144 3.33 9.37 12.14
C ASP A 144 4.16 8.15 12.55
N TYR A 145 3.49 7.03 12.83
CA TYR A 145 4.18 5.77 13.13
C TYR A 145 5.01 5.27 11.95
N LEU A 146 4.48 5.28 10.72
CA LEU A 146 5.21 4.81 9.54
C LEU A 146 6.44 5.67 9.23
N GLU A 147 6.33 6.99 9.39
CA GLU A 147 7.46 7.91 9.22
C GLU A 147 8.54 7.68 10.29
N GLY A 148 8.14 7.49 11.55
CA GLY A 148 9.09 7.09 12.60
C GLY A 148 9.73 5.73 12.32
N ARG A 149 8.95 4.76 11.83
CA ARG A 149 9.44 3.43 11.49
C ARG A 149 10.42 3.45 10.33
N LEU A 150 10.19 4.30 9.33
CA LEU A 150 11.11 4.54 8.22
C LEU A 150 12.48 4.97 8.74
N GLN A 151 12.51 5.97 9.62
CA GLN A 151 13.76 6.46 10.22
C GLN A 151 14.50 5.36 10.99
N THR A 152 13.78 4.60 11.84
CA THR A 152 14.39 3.46 12.56
C THR A 152 14.97 2.42 11.62
N LEU A 153 14.33 2.15 10.49
CA LEU A 153 14.82 1.16 9.53
C LEU A 153 16.09 1.63 8.81
N VAL A 154 16.19 2.92 8.50
CA VAL A 154 17.40 3.53 7.94
C VAL A 154 18.56 3.42 8.93
N GLU A 155 18.32 3.67 10.21
CA GLU A 155 19.32 3.52 11.28
C GLU A 155 19.83 2.07 11.38
N LEU A 156 18.93 1.08 11.37
CA LEU A 156 19.31 -0.34 11.36
C LEU A 156 20.16 -0.73 10.13
N ILE A 157 19.87 -0.14 8.97
CA ILE A 157 20.68 -0.34 7.75
C ILE A 157 22.07 0.29 7.91
N ALA A 158 22.15 1.48 8.48
CA ALA A 158 23.42 2.14 8.74
C ALA A 158 24.30 1.33 9.69
N GLU A 159 23.70 0.70 10.71
CA GLU A 159 24.35 -0.21 11.66
C GLU A 159 24.65 -1.61 11.10
N ASN A 160 24.15 -1.91 9.89
CA ASN A 160 24.26 -3.22 9.25
C ASN A 160 23.70 -4.37 10.11
N ASP A 161 22.51 -4.15 10.66
CA ASP A 161 21.74 -5.14 11.42
C ASP A 161 21.55 -6.48 10.67
N ASP A 162 21.50 -7.60 11.40
CA ASP A 162 21.40 -8.94 10.81
C ASP A 162 20.17 -9.12 9.90
N LYS A 163 19.06 -8.46 10.23
CA LYS A 163 17.82 -8.51 9.45
C LYS A 163 17.71 -7.40 8.42
N TYR A 164 18.25 -6.22 8.74
CA TYR A 164 18.22 -5.04 7.90
C TYR A 164 19.61 -4.62 7.40
N GLY A 165 20.45 -5.58 7.01
CA GLY A 165 21.77 -5.30 6.48
C GLY A 165 21.75 -4.52 5.16
N LYS A 166 22.92 -4.02 4.75
CA LYS A 166 23.08 -3.31 3.48
C LYS A 166 22.83 -4.27 2.31
N LEU A 167 21.99 -3.84 1.37
CA LEU A 167 21.72 -4.58 0.14
C LEU A 167 22.93 -4.53 -0.79
N GLN A 168 23.13 -5.60 -1.55
CA GLN A 168 24.16 -5.71 -2.58
C GLN A 168 23.55 -5.52 -3.97
N GLY A 169 24.13 -4.62 -4.76
CA GLY A 169 23.74 -4.42 -6.16
C GLY A 169 22.30 -3.94 -6.33
N GLN A 170 21.51 -4.63 -7.16
CA GLN A 170 20.16 -4.22 -7.56
C GLN A 170 19.03 -5.02 -6.92
N GLU A 171 19.29 -5.75 -5.82
CA GLU A 171 18.26 -6.54 -5.17
C GLU A 171 17.19 -5.70 -4.44
N PHE A 172 16.02 -6.30 -4.24
CA PHE A 172 14.96 -5.76 -3.40
C PHE A 172 15.03 -6.40 -2.01
N ARG A 173 14.70 -5.63 -0.97
CA ARG A 173 14.65 -6.17 0.38
C ARG A 173 13.43 -7.07 0.56
N ASN A 174 13.68 -8.29 1.04
CA ASN A 174 12.63 -9.23 1.41
C ASN A 174 12.81 -9.67 2.88
N PRO A 175 12.07 -9.08 3.83
CA PRO A 175 12.17 -9.41 5.25
C PRO A 175 11.36 -10.67 5.62
N PHE A 176 10.76 -11.34 4.65
CA PHE A 176 9.89 -12.50 4.85
C PHE A 176 10.61 -13.80 4.51
N GLY A 177 10.21 -14.88 5.19
CA GLY A 177 10.71 -16.24 4.95
C GLY A 177 10.11 -16.93 3.72
N PHE A 178 9.55 -16.19 2.77
CA PHE A 178 8.94 -16.74 1.55
C PHE A 178 9.30 -15.92 0.30
N CYS A 179 9.18 -16.55 -0.86
CA CYS A 179 9.44 -15.96 -2.17
C CYS A 179 8.48 -14.80 -2.45
N ARG A 180 9.01 -13.72 -3.03
CA ARG A 180 8.25 -12.54 -3.44
C ARG A 180 8.59 -12.14 -4.87
N GLU A 181 8.78 -13.14 -5.73
CA GLU A 181 8.78 -12.93 -7.17
C GLU A 181 7.35 -12.62 -7.65
N PRO A 182 7.16 -11.90 -8.78
CA PRO A 182 5.87 -11.29 -9.09
C PRO A 182 4.74 -12.30 -9.25
N ARG A 183 5.02 -13.46 -9.86
CA ARG A 183 4.03 -14.52 -10.04
C ARG A 183 3.61 -15.12 -8.69
N GLU A 184 4.58 -15.40 -7.83
CA GLU A 184 4.39 -15.99 -6.51
C GLU A 184 3.66 -15.02 -5.57
N GLU A 185 4.05 -13.74 -5.59
CA GLU A 185 3.40 -12.65 -4.85
C GLU A 185 1.94 -12.47 -5.28
N ALA A 186 1.67 -12.46 -6.59
CA ALA A 186 0.32 -12.37 -7.12
C ALA A 186 -0.54 -13.56 -6.68
N HIS A 187 -0.02 -14.77 -6.84
CA HIS A 187 -0.74 -15.99 -6.48
C HIS A 187 -1.05 -16.05 -4.98
N LEU A 188 -0.07 -15.70 -4.14
CA LEU A 188 -0.26 -15.63 -2.69
C LEU A 188 -1.37 -14.65 -2.30
N HIS A 189 -1.38 -13.44 -2.85
CA HIS A 189 -2.40 -12.44 -2.53
C HIS A 189 -3.79 -12.84 -3.03
N GLN A 190 -3.89 -13.50 -4.18
CA GLN A 190 -5.17 -14.03 -4.66
C GLN A 190 -5.74 -15.08 -3.70
N VAL A 191 -4.91 -16.02 -3.23
CA VAL A 191 -5.35 -17.03 -2.24
C VAL A 191 -5.75 -16.37 -0.93
N LEU A 192 -4.98 -15.38 -0.46
CA LEU A 192 -5.31 -14.65 0.77
C LEU A 192 -6.60 -13.84 0.64
N ALA A 193 -6.84 -13.19 -0.49
CA ALA A 193 -8.09 -12.47 -0.74
C ALA A 193 -9.29 -13.43 -0.79
N GLN A 194 -9.15 -14.59 -1.44
CA GLN A 194 -10.20 -15.63 -1.48
C GLN A 194 -10.53 -16.19 -0.09
N ALA A 195 -9.51 -16.36 0.75
CA ALA A 195 -9.67 -16.83 2.13
C ALA A 195 -10.05 -15.73 3.11
N ASP A 196 -10.28 -14.50 2.63
CA ASP A 196 -10.57 -13.33 3.47
C ASP A 196 -9.47 -13.06 4.52
N PHE A 197 -8.20 -13.27 4.16
CA PHE A 197 -7.01 -13.05 5.00
C PHE A 197 -6.22 -11.80 4.57
N ILE A 198 -6.90 -10.84 3.96
CA ILE A 198 -6.37 -9.50 3.72
C ILE A 198 -6.90 -8.55 4.82
N PRO A 199 -6.02 -7.84 5.56
CA PRO A 199 -6.44 -6.95 6.64
C PRO A 199 -7.36 -5.81 6.19
N VAL A 200 -7.04 -5.21 5.05
CA VAL A 200 -7.80 -4.10 4.47
C VAL A 200 -8.18 -4.46 3.04
N LYS A 201 -9.48 -4.56 2.76
CA LYS A 201 -10.02 -4.79 1.41
C LYS A 201 -9.91 -3.49 0.61
N ALA A 202 -8.68 -3.16 0.21
CA ALA A 202 -8.33 -1.88 -0.40
C ALA A 202 -9.07 -1.60 -1.72
N TRP A 203 -9.61 -2.64 -2.36
CA TRP A 203 -10.45 -2.57 -3.55
C TRP A 203 -11.90 -2.12 -3.30
N ARG A 204 -12.25 -1.86 -2.04
CA ARG A 204 -13.56 -1.33 -1.64
C ARG A 204 -13.40 0.08 -1.08
N PHE A 205 -14.35 0.97 -1.34
CA PHE A 205 -14.33 2.33 -0.79
C PHE A 205 -14.54 2.38 0.74
N ASP A 206 -15.15 1.36 1.35
CA ASP A 206 -15.28 1.22 2.80
C ASP A 206 -14.05 0.55 3.46
N GLY A 207 -13.19 -0.07 2.66
CA GLY A 207 -11.93 -0.68 3.08
C GLY A 207 -12.02 -1.93 3.94
N ASP A 208 -13.20 -2.28 4.49
CA ASP A 208 -13.46 -3.40 5.43
C ASP A 208 -12.20 -3.82 6.20
N CYS A 209 -11.89 -3.05 7.24
CA CYS A 209 -10.61 -3.10 7.95
C CYS A 209 -10.70 -4.02 9.16
N ARG A 210 -9.81 -5.01 9.23
CA ARG A 210 -9.67 -5.92 10.38
C ARG A 210 -8.22 -6.03 10.80
N TRP A 211 -7.99 -6.03 12.10
CA TRP A 211 -6.66 -6.18 12.70
C TRP A 211 -6.60 -7.34 13.70
N ASP A 212 -7.75 -7.87 14.10
CA ASP A 212 -7.96 -8.84 15.18
C ASP A 212 -7.65 -10.30 14.79
N LEU A 213 -7.14 -10.51 13.57
CA LEU A 213 -6.66 -11.81 13.09
C LEU A 213 -5.13 -11.82 12.99
N PRO A 214 -4.48 -12.99 13.12
CA PRO A 214 -3.03 -13.12 13.00
C PRO A 214 -2.59 -13.11 11.52
N PHE A 215 -2.83 -12.01 10.80
CA PHE A 215 -2.60 -11.90 9.35
C PHE A 215 -1.16 -12.22 8.92
N THR A 216 -0.16 -11.96 9.77
CA THR A 216 1.24 -12.34 9.50
C THR A 216 1.40 -13.87 9.43
N ASP A 217 0.79 -14.59 10.36
CA ASP A 217 0.89 -16.05 10.44
C ASP A 217 0.03 -16.70 9.36
N LEU A 218 -1.17 -16.16 9.11
CA LEU A 218 -2.05 -16.60 8.02
C LEU A 218 -1.37 -16.47 6.66
N ARG A 219 -0.69 -15.34 6.41
CA ARG A 219 0.10 -15.14 5.18
C ARG A 219 1.28 -16.10 5.08
N THR A 220 2.00 -16.32 6.17
CA THR A 220 3.13 -17.26 6.20
C THR A 220 2.68 -18.69 5.95
N GLU A 221 1.60 -19.13 6.57
CA GLU A 221 1.03 -20.46 6.39
C GLU A 221 0.49 -20.67 4.97
N ALA A 222 -0.18 -19.66 4.38
CA ALA A 222 -0.59 -19.71 2.99
C ALA A 222 0.63 -19.84 2.05
N ALA A 223 1.69 -19.04 2.27
CA ALA A 223 2.92 -19.13 1.49
C ALA A 223 3.56 -20.53 1.60
N ARG A 224 3.57 -21.13 2.80
CA ARG A 224 4.06 -22.50 3.01
C ARG A 224 3.25 -23.54 2.24
N ARG A 225 1.91 -23.45 2.28
CA ARG A 225 1.01 -24.36 1.53
C ARG A 225 1.18 -24.25 0.02
N LEU A 226 1.55 -23.08 -0.47
CA LEU A 226 1.83 -22.82 -1.88
C LEU A 226 3.26 -23.22 -2.29
N GLY A 227 4.08 -23.75 -1.38
CA GLY A 227 5.47 -24.11 -1.68
C GLY A 227 6.40 -22.90 -1.88
N LEU A 228 6.03 -21.73 -1.34
CA LEU A 228 6.77 -20.48 -1.50
C LEU A 228 7.79 -20.22 -0.39
N ALA A 229 7.85 -21.07 0.63
CA ALA A 229 8.80 -20.90 1.74
C ALA A 229 10.23 -20.90 1.21
N ARG A 230 11.04 -19.93 1.65
CA ARG A 230 12.48 -19.94 1.37
C ARG A 230 13.11 -20.93 2.33
N GLU A 231 13.94 -21.83 1.81
CA GLU A 231 14.82 -22.61 2.66
C GLU A 231 15.69 -21.63 3.45
N ALA A 232 15.77 -21.82 4.77
CA ALA A 232 16.70 -21.06 5.58
C ALA A 232 18.10 -21.41 5.08
N THR A 233 18.74 -20.49 4.34
CA THR A 233 20.18 -20.53 4.16
C THR A 233 20.80 -20.34 5.53
N SER A 234 21.08 -21.48 6.17
CA SER A 234 21.95 -21.63 7.34
C SER A 234 23.36 -21.15 7.03
#